data_AF-A0A427SYZ2-F1
#
_entry.id   AF-A0A427SYZ2-F1
#
_cell.length_a   1.000
_cell.length_b   1.000
_cell.length_c   1.000
_cell.angle_alpha   90.00
_cell.angle_beta   90.00
_cell.angle_gamma   90.00
#
_symmetry.space_group_name_H-M   'P 1'
#
loop_
_entity.id
_entity.type
_entity.pdbx_description
1 polymer ?
#
loop_
_entity_poly.entity_id
_entity_poly.type
_entity_poly.pdbx_seq_one_letter_code
_entity_poly.pdbx_strand_id
1 'polypeptide(L)'
;MTGRPTDLTRRAALRAGALAALAVPLAACGPGYDESPDPLQPLLAAADADATAARALAKGDDAAGQLAAARAAHAAALKSEVDRLNRPKPSPSPAPPAPAALGDLKDRLAAARKEAEDLVGGLPRYRAGLVAAVAAGCAALQRIDPALGPGDDAPKVGAAPGGAVPAEAVDPLQTALAAEHAAVWVYGLVGAFLPGDFGDAEKSGAAEHALRRDFLQTTLAASGATPVAPEAAYVPKNPVTDAKSASQVVATAEADCASAWLAVVNHTDDAGLRTTALHALVAASRRGTPWRAEAGEKPTALAMPGQAG
;
A
#
# COMPACT_ATOMS: atom_id res chain seq x y z
N MET A 1 55.80 -7.44 43.33
CA MET A 1 55.87 -7.44 44.80
C MET A 1 56.46 -6.09 45.19
N THR A 2 55.96 -5.24 46.06
CA THR A 2 54.86 -5.17 47.04
C THR A 2 55.01 -3.76 47.63
N GLY A 3 53.94 -2.98 47.84
CA GLY A 3 54.02 -1.80 48.71
C GLY A 3 53.37 -0.51 48.20
N ARG A 4 52.10 -0.30 48.54
CA ARG A 4 51.57 1.00 48.98
C ARG A 4 51.74 1.04 50.53
N PRO A 5 51.68 2.18 51.28
CA PRO A 5 50.99 3.45 50.99
C PRO A 5 51.62 4.75 51.62
N THR A 6 50.84 5.86 51.58
CA THR A 6 50.81 7.08 52.45
C THR A 6 52.02 8.04 52.43
N ASP A 7 51.91 9.37 52.30
CA ASP A 7 50.95 10.33 52.86
C ASP A 7 50.73 11.53 51.93
N LEU A 8 49.47 11.82 51.59
CA LEU A 8 49.08 13.13 51.05
C LEU A 8 48.72 14.04 52.23
N THR A 9 49.67 14.88 52.60
CA THR A 9 49.50 15.86 53.67
C THR A 9 48.55 16.95 53.23
N ARG A 10 47.46 17.09 53.98
CA ARG A 10 46.57 18.26 54.04
C ARG A 10 47.43 19.52 54.11
N ARG A 11 47.50 20.36 53.05
CA ARG A 11 47.80 21.83 53.07
C ARG A 11 48.44 22.43 51.81
N ALA A 12 48.59 21.71 50.70
CA ALA A 12 48.94 22.36 49.43
C ALA A 12 47.68 22.58 48.57
N ALA A 13 46.95 23.66 48.88
CA ALA A 13 46.75 24.77 47.96
C ALA A 13 45.67 24.47 46.88
N LEU A 14 44.37 24.55 47.19
CA LEU A 14 43.65 25.80 47.48
C LEU A 14 43.91 26.91 46.44
N ARG A 15 43.83 26.59 45.14
CA ARG A 15 43.59 27.55 44.05
C ARG A 15 42.89 26.89 42.87
N ALA A 16 41.56 26.90 42.89
CA ALA A 16 40.69 27.02 41.71
C ALA A 16 39.24 26.98 42.20
N GLY A 17 38.72 28.17 42.50
CA GLY A 17 37.32 28.35 42.84
C GLY A 17 36.42 28.18 41.62
N ALA A 18 35.29 27.53 41.87
CA ALA A 18 33.96 27.77 41.33
C ALA A 18 33.81 28.06 39.82
N LEU A 19 33.30 27.07 39.10
CA LEU A 19 32.10 27.18 38.25
C LEU A 19 31.72 25.76 37.78
N ALA A 20 31.13 24.97 38.67
CA ALA A 20 30.37 23.80 38.25
C ALA A 20 29.05 24.31 37.69
N ALA A 21 29.03 24.60 36.38
CA ALA A 21 27.78 24.73 35.65
C ALA A 21 27.12 23.35 35.66
N LEU A 22 26.20 23.14 36.59
CA LEU A 22 25.19 22.09 36.49
C LEU A 22 24.42 22.37 35.20
N ALA A 23 24.82 21.70 34.11
CA ALA A 23 24.01 21.60 32.93
C ALA A 23 22.80 20.73 33.28
N VAL A 24 21.80 21.35 33.90
CA VAL A 24 20.44 20.85 33.86
C VAL A 24 20.09 20.75 32.38
N PRO A 25 19.72 19.58 31.83
CA PRO A 25 19.15 19.53 30.50
C PRO A 25 17.86 20.34 30.57
N LEU A 26 17.93 21.59 30.12
CA LEU A 26 16.75 22.34 29.75
C LEU A 26 16.10 21.49 28.68
N ALA A 27 15.00 20.82 29.04
CA ALA A 27 14.05 20.30 28.07
C ALA A 27 13.63 21.52 27.26
N ALA A 28 14.29 21.73 26.12
CA ALA A 28 13.91 22.74 25.18
C ALA A 28 12.48 22.38 24.78
N CYS A 29 11.52 23.19 25.20
CA CYS A 29 10.24 23.27 24.53
C CYS A 29 10.54 23.78 23.12
N GLY A 30 10.97 22.87 22.25
CA GLY A 30 10.96 23.09 20.83
C GLY A 30 9.52 23.42 20.43
N PRO A 31 9.31 24.26 19.40
CA PRO A 31 7.99 24.40 18.85
C PRO A 31 7.53 22.99 18.48
N GLY A 32 6.30 22.59 18.82
CA GLY A 32 5.82 21.20 18.71
C GLY A 32 5.71 20.65 17.27
N TYR A 33 6.52 21.15 16.34
CA TYR A 33 6.65 20.71 14.96
C TYR A 33 7.87 19.80 14.82
N ASP A 34 7.67 18.71 14.09
CA ASP A 34 8.69 17.74 13.74
C ASP A 34 9.62 18.32 12.66
N GLU A 35 10.88 18.58 13.01
CA GLU A 35 11.90 19.11 12.10
C GLU A 35 12.54 18.04 11.20
N SER A 36 12.14 16.77 11.32
CA SER A 36 12.63 15.71 10.44
C SER A 36 12.10 15.87 9.00
N PRO A 37 12.89 15.46 7.98
CA PRO A 37 12.42 15.44 6.61
C PRO A 37 11.12 14.62 6.45
N ASP A 38 10.26 15.04 5.53
CA ASP A 38 9.02 14.31 5.27
C ASP A 38 9.33 12.88 4.77
N PRO A 39 8.79 11.82 5.41
CA PRO A 39 9.08 10.43 5.04
C PRO A 39 8.52 10.03 3.66
N LEU A 40 7.61 10.81 3.07
CA LEU A 40 7.08 10.58 1.71
C LEU A 40 7.98 11.16 0.61
N GLN A 41 8.98 11.97 0.96
CA GLN A 41 9.84 12.63 -0.02
C GLN A 41 10.58 11.64 -0.95
N PRO A 42 11.17 10.53 -0.47
CA PRO A 42 11.87 9.60 -1.37
C PRO A 42 10.89 8.89 -2.31
N LEU A 43 9.73 8.45 -1.81
CA LEU A 43 8.66 7.89 -2.63
C LEU A 43 8.14 8.86 -3.70
N LEU A 44 8.00 10.15 -3.38
CA LEU A 44 7.66 11.21 -4.34
C LEU A 44 8.73 11.33 -5.44
N ALA A 45 10.00 11.41 -5.04
CA ALA A 45 11.11 11.52 -5.99
C ALA A 45 11.19 10.31 -6.93
N ALA A 46 10.95 9.09 -6.41
CA ALA A 46 10.86 7.87 -7.20
C ALA A 46 9.70 7.94 -8.22
N ALA A 47 8.51 8.39 -7.79
CA ALA A 47 7.36 8.53 -8.68
C ALA A 47 7.59 9.53 -9.83
N ASP A 48 8.20 10.68 -9.54
CA ASP A 48 8.57 11.67 -10.57
C ASP A 48 9.63 11.13 -11.55
N ALA A 49 10.63 10.42 -11.03
CA ALA A 49 11.69 9.83 -11.83
C ALA A 49 11.14 8.74 -12.76
N ASP A 50 10.30 7.84 -12.24
CA ASP A 50 9.66 6.76 -13.01
C ASP A 50 8.73 7.34 -14.09
N ALA A 51 7.92 8.35 -13.74
CA ALA A 51 7.03 9.01 -14.68
C ALA A 51 7.79 9.66 -15.83
N THR A 52 8.89 10.36 -15.52
CA THR A 52 9.75 11.01 -16.52
C THR A 52 10.42 10.00 -17.44
N ALA A 53 10.99 8.95 -16.85
CA ALA A 53 11.62 7.86 -17.58
C ALA A 53 10.65 7.17 -18.54
N ALA A 54 9.46 6.79 -18.05
CA ALA A 54 8.47 6.10 -18.86
C ALA A 54 7.91 6.97 -19.99
N ARG A 55 7.75 8.29 -19.77
CA ARG A 55 7.37 9.23 -20.86
C ARG A 55 8.41 9.26 -21.98
N ALA A 56 9.69 9.15 -21.66
CA ALA A 56 10.74 9.11 -22.67
C ALA A 56 10.67 7.83 -23.53
N LEU A 57 10.17 6.73 -22.95
CA LEU A 57 10.00 5.43 -23.61
C LEU A 57 8.65 5.28 -24.35
N ALA A 58 7.64 6.11 -24.03
CA ALA A 58 6.25 5.96 -24.50
C ALA A 58 6.01 6.13 -26.01
N LYS A 59 7.02 6.44 -26.83
CA LYS A 59 6.84 6.62 -28.28
C LYS A 59 6.55 5.27 -28.95
N GLY A 60 5.26 4.94 -29.09
CA GLY A 60 4.77 3.70 -29.70
C GLY A 60 4.57 2.54 -28.71
N ASP A 61 4.79 2.77 -27.42
CA ASP A 61 4.62 1.78 -26.35
C ASP A 61 3.49 2.24 -25.40
N ASP A 62 2.35 1.57 -25.49
CA ASP A 62 1.17 1.86 -24.68
C ASP A 62 1.40 1.55 -23.19
N ALA A 63 2.18 0.51 -22.86
CA ALA A 63 2.49 0.16 -21.47
C ALA A 63 3.37 1.24 -20.81
N ALA A 64 4.39 1.73 -21.52
CA ALA A 64 5.20 2.85 -21.05
C ALA A 64 4.36 4.14 -20.87
N GLY A 65 3.43 4.42 -21.78
CA GLY A 65 2.48 5.54 -21.66
C GLY A 65 1.57 5.43 -20.44
N GLN A 66 1.02 4.24 -20.17
CA GLN A 66 0.19 3.98 -19.00
C GLN A 66 0.99 4.10 -17.69
N LEU A 67 2.21 3.54 -17.64
CA LEU A 67 3.09 3.65 -16.48
C LEU A 67 3.42 5.11 -16.19
N ALA A 68 3.80 5.87 -17.21
CA ALA A 68 4.05 7.29 -17.11
C ALA A 68 2.87 8.06 -16.50
N ALA A 69 1.65 7.81 -16.98
CA ALA A 69 0.45 8.46 -16.48
C ALA A 69 0.16 8.10 -15.02
N ALA A 70 0.25 6.82 -14.66
CA ALA A 70 0.00 6.35 -13.30
C ALA A 70 1.05 6.86 -12.30
N ARG A 71 2.35 6.78 -12.61
CA ARG A 71 3.42 7.31 -11.75
C ARG A 71 3.36 8.83 -11.61
N ALA A 72 2.93 9.55 -12.65
CA ALA A 72 2.67 10.98 -12.54
C ALA A 72 1.50 11.31 -11.60
N ALA A 73 0.42 10.51 -11.64
CA ALA A 73 -0.71 10.66 -10.72
C ALA A 73 -0.29 10.41 -9.26
N HIS A 74 0.52 9.36 -9.01
CA HIS A 74 1.12 9.11 -7.70
C HIS A 74 1.98 10.29 -7.23
N ALA A 75 2.87 10.80 -8.09
CA ALA A 75 3.73 11.93 -7.76
C ALA A 75 2.91 13.19 -7.42
N ALA A 76 1.86 13.48 -8.19
CA ALA A 76 0.98 14.62 -7.91
C ALA A 76 0.29 14.51 -6.54
N ALA A 77 -0.22 13.32 -6.19
CA ALA A 77 -0.87 13.09 -4.91
C ALA A 77 0.11 13.18 -3.72
N LEU A 78 1.28 12.53 -3.84
CA LEU A 78 2.35 12.62 -2.84
C LEU A 78 2.85 14.06 -2.67
N LYS A 79 3.03 14.78 -3.77
CA LYS A 79 3.45 16.19 -3.76
C LYS A 79 2.46 17.07 -3.02
N SER A 80 1.16 16.91 -3.29
CA SER A 80 0.12 17.69 -2.60
C SER A 80 0.20 17.50 -1.09
N GLU A 81 0.45 16.29 -0.62
CA GLU A 81 0.53 15.97 0.81
C GLU A 81 1.85 16.44 1.46
N VAL A 82 2.98 16.28 0.76
CA VAL A 82 4.28 16.79 1.22
C VAL A 82 4.26 18.32 1.31
N ASP A 83 3.75 19.01 0.27
CA ASP A 83 3.65 20.46 0.24
C ASP A 83 2.72 20.97 1.36
N ARG A 84 1.64 20.24 1.68
CA ARG A 84 0.70 20.59 2.77
C ARG A 84 1.38 20.63 4.14
N LEU A 85 2.29 19.70 4.42
CA LEU A 85 3.01 19.66 5.70
C LEU A 85 4.20 20.63 5.76
N ASN A 86 4.72 21.07 4.62
CA ASN A 86 5.81 22.05 4.51
C ASN A 86 7.01 21.74 5.42
N ARG A 87 7.39 20.45 5.50
CA ARG A 87 8.54 19.99 6.28
C ARG A 87 9.86 20.31 5.57
N PRO A 88 10.99 20.36 6.30
CA PRO A 88 12.31 20.52 5.68
C PRO A 88 12.57 19.49 4.59
N LYS A 89 13.11 19.94 3.45
CA LYS A 89 13.50 19.02 2.37
C LYS A 89 14.78 18.28 2.78
N PRO A 90 14.86 16.95 2.56
CA PRO A 90 16.11 16.24 2.73
C PRO A 90 17.16 16.75 1.74
N SER A 91 18.43 16.50 2.04
CA SER A 91 19.51 16.72 1.10
C SER A 91 19.23 15.97 -0.21
N PRO A 92 19.51 16.59 -1.37
CA PRO A 92 19.24 15.95 -2.65
C PRO A 92 20.01 14.64 -2.76
N SER A 93 19.29 13.55 -3.04
CA SER A 93 19.89 12.27 -3.39
C SER A 93 20.20 12.24 -4.89
N PRO A 94 21.26 11.55 -5.35
CA PRO A 94 21.56 11.41 -6.77
C PRO A 94 20.35 10.85 -7.51
N ALA A 95 19.99 11.45 -8.65
CA ALA A 95 18.93 10.91 -9.48
C ALA A 95 19.32 9.49 -9.98
N PRO A 96 18.40 8.51 -9.94
CA PRO A 96 18.67 7.21 -10.53
C PRO A 96 18.99 7.37 -12.02
N PRO A 97 19.87 6.52 -12.60
CA PRO A 97 20.24 6.62 -14.02
C PRO A 97 19.00 6.54 -14.91
N ALA A 98 19.03 7.11 -16.11
CA ALA A 98 17.90 6.96 -17.04
C ALA A 98 17.79 5.49 -17.48
N PRO A 99 16.60 4.86 -17.44
CA PRO A 99 16.43 3.51 -17.97
C PRO A 99 16.58 3.52 -19.50
N ALA A 100 17.15 2.45 -20.04
CA ALA A 100 17.31 2.26 -21.48
C ALA A 100 16.08 1.56 -22.09
N ALA A 101 15.35 0.77 -21.30
CA ALA A 101 14.15 0.04 -21.72
C ALA A 101 13.08 -0.01 -20.62
N LEU A 102 11.84 -0.38 -20.99
CA LEU A 102 10.72 -0.51 -20.05
C LEU A 102 11.04 -1.49 -18.90
N GLY A 103 11.73 -2.59 -19.21
CA GLY A 103 12.10 -3.59 -18.21
C GLY A 103 13.02 -3.07 -17.10
N ASP A 104 13.76 -1.99 -17.32
CA ASP A 104 14.62 -1.37 -16.30
C ASP A 104 13.79 -0.65 -15.21
N LEU A 105 12.48 -0.48 -15.41
CA LEU A 105 11.55 0.05 -14.41
C LEU A 105 10.99 -1.03 -13.47
N LYS A 106 11.21 -2.32 -13.77
CA LYS A 106 10.74 -3.44 -12.93
C LYS A 106 11.18 -3.30 -11.48
N ASP A 107 12.49 -3.13 -11.27
CA ASP A 107 13.08 -3.08 -9.93
C ASP A 107 12.73 -1.76 -9.21
N ARG A 108 12.48 -0.69 -9.97
CA ARG A 108 12.01 0.60 -9.40
C ARG A 108 10.60 0.51 -8.89
N LEU A 109 9.69 -0.12 -9.63
CA LEU A 109 8.32 -0.37 -9.17
C LEU A 109 8.30 -1.28 -7.95
N ALA A 110 9.15 -2.31 -7.92
CA ALA A 110 9.29 -3.20 -6.76
C ALA A 110 9.80 -2.44 -5.52
N ALA A 111 10.85 -1.62 -5.68
CA ALA A 111 11.39 -0.81 -4.61
C ALA A 111 10.38 0.23 -4.09
N ALA A 112 9.70 0.95 -5.00
CA ALA A 112 8.68 1.94 -4.65
C ALA A 112 7.49 1.31 -3.94
N ARG A 113 7.06 0.12 -4.36
CA ARG A 113 6.03 -0.67 -3.66
C ARG A 113 6.49 -1.00 -2.24
N LYS A 114 7.68 -1.59 -2.08
CA LYS A 114 8.21 -1.99 -0.78
C LYS A 114 8.33 -0.82 0.19
N GLU A 115 8.86 0.32 -0.29
CA GLU A 115 8.97 1.54 0.49
C GLU A 115 7.60 2.05 0.93
N ALA A 116 6.61 2.06 0.02
CA ALA A 116 5.25 2.47 0.36
C ALA A 116 4.60 1.53 1.38
N GLU A 117 4.77 0.22 1.26
CA GLU A 117 4.26 -0.78 2.21
C GLU A 117 4.87 -0.59 3.61
N ASP A 118 6.17 -0.34 3.71
CA ASP A 118 6.88 -0.13 4.99
C ASP A 118 6.38 1.10 5.75
N LEU A 119 5.87 2.10 5.04
CA LEU A 119 5.37 3.35 5.62
C LEU A 119 3.95 3.24 6.19
N VAL A 120 3.12 2.31 5.71
CA VAL A 120 1.67 2.24 6.02
C VAL A 120 1.39 2.17 7.52
N GLY A 121 2.16 1.37 8.26
CA GLY A 121 1.94 1.14 9.69
C GLY A 121 2.28 2.33 10.58
N GLY A 122 3.21 3.20 10.15
CA GLY A 122 3.73 4.31 10.95
C GLY A 122 3.09 5.67 10.67
N LEU A 123 2.25 5.78 9.64
CA LEU A 123 1.70 7.06 9.18
C LEU A 123 0.30 7.35 9.76
N PRO A 124 -0.10 8.63 9.88
CA PRO A 124 -1.50 8.99 10.13
C PRO A 124 -2.43 8.45 9.03
N ARG A 125 -3.69 8.15 9.38
CA ARG A 125 -4.69 7.46 8.52
C ARG A 125 -4.68 7.92 7.05
N TYR A 126 -4.81 9.23 6.82
CA TYR A 126 -4.81 9.79 5.46
C TYR A 126 -3.53 9.46 4.67
N ARG A 127 -2.36 9.64 5.30
CA ARG A 127 -1.07 9.36 4.68
C ARG A 127 -0.84 7.87 4.49
N ALA A 128 -1.33 7.04 5.41
CA ALA A 128 -1.28 5.59 5.31
C ALA A 128 -2.11 5.08 4.12
N GLY A 129 -3.32 5.61 3.93
CA GLY A 129 -4.14 5.34 2.74
C GLY A 129 -3.46 5.76 1.44
N LEU A 130 -2.87 6.96 1.42
CA LEU A 130 -2.13 7.46 0.27
C LEU A 130 -0.99 6.51 -0.13
N VAL A 131 -0.13 6.11 0.81
CA VAL A 131 0.98 5.18 0.48
C VAL A 131 0.49 3.76 0.19
N ALA A 132 -0.58 3.29 0.83
CA ALA A 132 -1.18 1.99 0.51
C ALA A 132 -1.71 1.97 -0.92
N ALA A 133 -2.35 3.06 -1.37
CA ALA A 133 -2.83 3.20 -2.74
C ALA A 133 -1.66 3.25 -3.75
N VAL A 134 -0.56 3.95 -3.42
CA VAL A 134 0.68 3.94 -4.23
C VAL A 134 1.28 2.54 -4.33
N ALA A 135 1.35 1.79 -3.21
CA ALA A 135 1.83 0.41 -3.21
C ALA A 135 0.99 -0.48 -4.14
N ALA A 136 -0.34 -0.36 -4.04
CA ALA A 136 -1.30 -1.09 -4.87
C ALA A 136 -1.18 -0.72 -6.36
N GLY A 137 -1.01 0.56 -6.67
CA GLY A 137 -0.80 1.06 -8.02
C GLY A 137 0.51 0.57 -8.64
N CYS A 138 1.63 0.59 -7.90
CA CYS A 138 2.90 0.01 -8.35
C CYS A 138 2.77 -1.49 -8.64
N ALA A 139 2.06 -2.20 -7.78
CA ALA A 139 1.81 -3.63 -7.93
C ALA A 139 0.93 -3.93 -9.16
N ALA A 140 -0.11 -3.14 -9.41
CA ALA A 140 -0.93 -3.23 -10.61
C ALA A 140 -0.12 -2.91 -11.88
N LEU A 141 0.75 -1.89 -11.84
CA LEU A 141 1.62 -1.53 -12.97
C LEU A 141 2.56 -2.67 -13.38
N GLN A 142 3.05 -3.48 -12.44
CA GLN A 142 3.86 -4.67 -12.75
C GLN A 142 3.08 -5.73 -13.57
N ARG A 143 1.74 -5.62 -13.66
CA ARG A 143 0.88 -6.57 -14.37
C ARG A 143 0.45 -6.10 -15.76
N ILE A 144 0.81 -4.89 -16.19
CA ILE A 144 0.40 -4.36 -17.51
C ILE A 144 1.27 -4.88 -18.66
N ASP A 145 2.51 -5.26 -18.38
CA ASP A 145 3.46 -5.76 -19.38
C ASP A 145 4.46 -6.75 -18.74
N PRO A 146 4.75 -7.91 -19.37
CA PRO A 146 5.71 -8.88 -18.84
C PRO A 146 7.11 -8.33 -18.56
N ALA A 147 7.58 -7.32 -19.30
CA ALA A 147 8.88 -6.69 -19.10
C ALA A 147 9.00 -6.00 -17.73
N LEU A 148 7.88 -5.51 -17.19
CA LEU A 148 7.82 -4.91 -15.86
C LEU A 148 7.89 -5.94 -14.72
N GLY A 149 7.92 -7.24 -15.08
CA GLY A 149 7.99 -8.37 -14.16
C GLY A 149 6.68 -8.61 -13.42
N PRO A 150 6.32 -9.86 -13.08
CA PRO A 150 5.02 -10.18 -12.51
C PRO A 150 4.75 -9.54 -11.13
N GLY A 151 5.79 -9.01 -10.47
CA GLY A 151 5.78 -8.54 -9.09
C GLY A 151 5.59 -9.67 -8.08
N ASP A 152 5.95 -9.43 -6.82
CA ASP A 152 5.73 -10.40 -5.75
C ASP A 152 4.26 -10.47 -5.35
N ASP A 153 3.77 -11.64 -4.96
CA ASP A 153 2.43 -11.76 -4.39
C ASP A 153 2.39 -11.11 -3.00
N ALA A 154 1.28 -10.46 -2.67
CA ALA A 154 1.07 -9.99 -1.31
C ALA A 154 0.84 -11.20 -0.39
N PRO A 155 1.30 -11.13 0.88
CA PRO A 155 1.01 -12.18 1.84
C PRO A 155 -0.50 -12.42 1.97
N LYS A 156 -0.92 -13.68 1.92
CA LYS A 156 -2.32 -14.05 2.15
C LYS A 156 -2.72 -13.74 3.59
N VAL A 157 -4.00 -13.46 3.79
CA VAL A 157 -4.53 -13.28 5.15
C VAL A 157 -4.25 -14.52 6.00
N GLY A 158 -3.77 -14.29 7.22
CA GLY A 158 -3.54 -15.33 8.20
C GLY A 158 -4.80 -15.69 8.97
N ALA A 159 -4.63 -16.31 10.13
CA ALA A 159 -5.73 -16.52 11.06
C ALA A 159 -6.27 -15.16 11.57
N ALA A 160 -7.60 -15.08 11.73
CA ALA A 160 -8.23 -13.91 12.33
C ALA A 160 -7.70 -13.66 13.75
N PRO A 161 -7.45 -12.40 14.14
CA PRO A 161 -7.04 -12.08 15.50
C PRO A 161 -8.17 -12.42 16.49
N GLY A 162 -7.80 -12.94 17.67
CA GLY A 162 -8.76 -13.33 18.72
C GLY A 162 -9.29 -12.17 19.58
N GLY A 163 -9.20 -10.93 19.11
CA GLY A 163 -9.56 -9.73 19.87
C GLY A 163 -10.56 -8.85 19.11
N ALA A 164 -11.23 -7.95 19.84
CA ALA A 164 -12.16 -7.00 19.24
C ALA A 164 -11.42 -6.01 18.33
N VAL A 165 -11.97 -5.76 17.15
CA VAL A 165 -11.50 -4.68 16.28
C VAL A 165 -11.93 -3.31 16.80
N PRO A 166 -11.19 -2.23 16.46
CA PRO A 166 -11.61 -0.87 16.76
C PRO A 166 -13.01 -0.59 16.20
N ALA A 167 -13.86 0.12 16.96
CA ALA A 167 -15.25 0.36 16.59
C ALA A 167 -15.38 1.08 15.24
N GLU A 168 -14.48 2.03 14.95
CA GLU A 168 -14.44 2.76 13.68
C GLU A 168 -14.10 1.89 12.47
N ALA A 169 -13.52 0.71 12.69
CA ALA A 169 -13.14 -0.22 11.63
C ALA A 169 -14.28 -1.20 11.27
N VAL A 170 -15.34 -1.30 12.10
CA VAL A 170 -16.43 -2.27 11.89
C VAL A 170 -17.14 -2.03 10.56
N ASP A 171 -17.60 -0.80 10.29
CA ASP A 171 -18.34 -0.49 9.04
C ASP A 171 -17.47 -0.68 7.77
N PRO A 172 -16.21 -0.22 7.72
CA PRO A 172 -15.29 -0.56 6.64
C PRO A 172 -15.08 -2.08 6.45
N LEU A 173 -14.97 -2.84 7.54
CA LEU A 173 -14.81 -4.30 7.48
C LEU A 173 -16.07 -5.00 6.98
N GLN A 174 -17.26 -4.50 7.33
CA GLN A 174 -18.53 -5.00 6.78
C GLN A 174 -18.63 -4.71 5.29
N THR A 175 -18.18 -3.53 4.85
CA THR A 175 -18.11 -3.17 3.43
C THR A 175 -17.14 -4.07 2.67
N ALA A 176 -15.96 -4.34 3.25
CA ALA A 176 -15.02 -5.30 2.70
C ALA A 176 -15.63 -6.72 2.63
N LEU A 177 -16.37 -7.15 3.65
CA LEU A 177 -17.01 -8.47 3.66
C LEU A 177 -18.07 -8.58 2.56
N ALA A 178 -18.88 -7.54 2.36
CA ALA A 178 -19.84 -7.51 1.25
C ALA A 178 -19.14 -7.61 -0.12
N ALA A 179 -18.04 -6.89 -0.31
CA ALA A 179 -17.24 -6.97 -1.54
C ALA A 179 -16.63 -8.37 -1.75
N GLU A 180 -16.10 -8.99 -0.70
CA GLU A 180 -15.56 -10.36 -0.77
C GLU A 180 -16.64 -11.40 -1.07
N HIS A 181 -17.85 -11.25 -0.53
CA HIS A 181 -18.99 -12.09 -0.91
C HIS A 181 -19.34 -11.95 -2.40
N ALA A 182 -19.40 -10.71 -2.90
CA ALA A 182 -19.64 -10.45 -4.31
C ALA A 182 -18.55 -11.06 -5.20
N ALA A 183 -17.27 -10.92 -4.83
CA ALA A 183 -16.15 -11.47 -5.58
C ALA A 183 -16.20 -13.01 -5.65
N VAL A 184 -16.45 -13.71 -4.53
CA VAL A 184 -16.62 -15.17 -4.52
C VAL A 184 -17.75 -15.59 -5.46
N TRP A 185 -18.87 -14.87 -5.44
CA TRP A 185 -20.00 -15.16 -6.33
C TRP A 185 -19.65 -14.92 -7.81
N VAL A 186 -18.99 -13.80 -8.12
CA VAL A 186 -18.55 -13.46 -9.49
C VAL A 186 -17.60 -14.50 -10.04
N TYR A 187 -16.61 -14.95 -9.27
CA TYR A 187 -15.69 -16.00 -9.68
C TYR A 187 -16.40 -17.32 -10.01
N GLY A 188 -17.46 -17.67 -9.25
CA GLY A 188 -18.29 -18.84 -9.56
C GLY A 188 -19.18 -18.66 -10.80
N LEU A 189 -19.67 -17.45 -11.07
CA LEU A 189 -20.46 -17.14 -12.25
C LEU A 189 -19.63 -17.27 -13.53
N VAL A 190 -18.44 -16.67 -13.55
CA VAL A 190 -17.66 -16.49 -14.79
C VAL A 190 -17.03 -17.77 -15.33
N GLY A 191 -16.84 -18.79 -14.49
CA GLY A 191 -16.32 -20.10 -14.93
C GLY A 191 -17.15 -20.75 -16.03
N ALA A 192 -18.44 -20.40 -16.15
CA ALA A 192 -19.30 -20.88 -17.24
C ALA A 192 -19.04 -20.19 -18.61
N PHE A 193 -18.35 -19.04 -18.62
CA PHE A 193 -18.14 -18.19 -19.79
C PHE A 193 -16.67 -18.09 -20.22
N LEU A 194 -15.74 -18.54 -19.38
CA LEU A 194 -14.31 -18.47 -19.62
C LEU A 194 -13.77 -19.78 -20.24
N PRO A 195 -12.83 -19.70 -21.20
CA PRO A 195 -12.08 -20.86 -21.68
C PRO A 195 -11.30 -21.58 -20.56
N GLY A 196 -10.96 -22.85 -20.77
CA GLY A 196 -10.27 -23.68 -19.76
C GLY A 196 -8.91 -23.14 -19.31
N ASP A 197 -8.27 -22.35 -20.17
CA ASP A 197 -6.98 -21.69 -19.98
C ASP A 197 -7.00 -20.71 -18.79
N PHE A 198 -8.18 -20.21 -18.40
CA PHE A 198 -8.38 -19.33 -17.23
C PHE A 198 -8.53 -20.08 -15.90
N GLY A 199 -8.61 -21.42 -15.94
CA GLY A 199 -9.01 -22.23 -14.78
C GLY A 199 -8.12 -22.05 -13.54
N ASP A 200 -6.82 -21.83 -13.71
CA ASP A 200 -5.92 -21.59 -12.57
C ASP A 200 -6.11 -20.19 -11.97
N ALA A 201 -6.34 -19.17 -12.80
CA ALA A 201 -6.60 -17.81 -12.36
C ALA A 201 -7.96 -17.72 -11.63
N GLU A 202 -8.97 -18.41 -12.14
CA GLU A 202 -10.30 -18.52 -11.53
C GLU A 202 -10.22 -19.19 -10.15
N LYS A 203 -9.63 -20.38 -10.07
CA LYS A 203 -9.51 -21.14 -8.80
C LYS A 203 -8.68 -20.39 -7.77
N SER A 204 -7.56 -19.79 -8.18
CA SER A 204 -6.70 -19.03 -7.29
C SER A 204 -7.40 -17.77 -6.75
N GLY A 205 -8.12 -17.03 -7.62
CA GLY A 205 -8.93 -15.87 -7.22
C GLY A 205 -10.03 -16.26 -6.24
N ALA A 206 -10.86 -17.24 -6.60
CA ALA A 206 -11.95 -17.73 -5.77
C ALA A 206 -11.47 -18.20 -4.39
N ALA A 207 -10.37 -18.97 -4.34
CA ALA A 207 -9.80 -19.45 -3.09
C ALA A 207 -9.31 -18.31 -2.19
N GLU A 208 -8.68 -17.28 -2.76
CA GLU A 208 -8.17 -16.16 -1.97
C GLU A 208 -9.27 -15.24 -1.44
N HIS A 209 -10.32 -14.99 -2.23
CA HIS A 209 -11.50 -14.26 -1.76
C HIS A 209 -12.25 -15.04 -0.66
N ALA A 210 -12.35 -16.37 -0.78
CA ALA A 210 -12.92 -17.20 0.27
C ALA A 210 -12.14 -17.10 1.59
N LEU A 211 -10.80 -17.12 1.54
CA LEU A 211 -9.96 -16.91 2.72
C LEU A 211 -10.19 -15.54 3.37
N ARG A 212 -10.29 -14.47 2.57
CA ARG A 212 -10.56 -13.11 3.07
C ARG A 212 -11.96 -12.97 3.67
N ARG A 213 -12.97 -13.55 3.01
CA ARG A 213 -14.34 -13.62 3.54
C ARG A 213 -14.38 -14.31 4.90
N ASP A 214 -13.77 -15.49 5.02
CA ASP A 214 -13.79 -16.28 6.26
C ASP A 214 -13.01 -15.56 7.39
N PHE A 215 -11.90 -14.91 7.04
CA PHE A 215 -11.16 -14.03 7.94
C PHE A 215 -12.04 -12.89 8.47
N LEU A 216 -12.77 -12.18 7.59
CA LEU A 216 -13.63 -11.07 7.94
C LEU A 216 -14.81 -11.51 8.80
N GLN A 217 -15.49 -12.60 8.44
CA GLN A 217 -16.59 -13.17 9.21
C GLN A 217 -16.15 -13.51 10.64
N THR A 218 -15.00 -14.17 10.78
CA THR A 218 -14.44 -14.52 12.09
C THR A 218 -14.07 -13.27 12.89
N THR A 219 -13.41 -12.30 12.26
CA THR A 219 -12.97 -11.06 12.89
C THR A 219 -14.14 -10.21 13.38
N LEU A 220 -15.19 -10.06 12.56
CA LEU A 220 -16.39 -9.30 12.91
C LEU A 220 -17.19 -9.98 14.03
N ALA A 221 -17.36 -11.31 13.96
CA ALA A 221 -18.04 -12.07 15.01
C ALA A 221 -17.29 -12.01 16.35
N ALA A 222 -15.96 -12.12 16.34
CA ALA A 222 -15.12 -11.99 17.53
C ALA A 222 -15.20 -10.59 18.17
N SER A 223 -15.58 -9.59 17.37
CA SER A 223 -15.79 -8.21 17.81
C SER A 223 -17.22 -7.93 18.28
N GLY A 224 -18.08 -8.97 18.35
CA GLY A 224 -19.47 -8.86 18.76
C GLY A 224 -20.42 -8.30 17.70
N ALA A 225 -19.92 -8.04 16.48
CA ALA A 225 -20.76 -7.65 15.35
C ALA A 225 -21.42 -8.89 14.72
N THR A 226 -22.59 -8.71 14.11
CA THR A 226 -23.17 -9.73 13.23
C THR A 226 -22.61 -9.51 11.82
N PRO A 227 -21.81 -10.43 11.26
CA PRO A 227 -21.28 -10.26 9.91
C PRO A 227 -22.40 -10.15 8.87
N VAL A 228 -22.24 -9.26 7.89
CA VAL A 228 -23.19 -9.16 6.77
C VAL A 228 -23.27 -10.50 6.04
N ALA A 229 -24.49 -10.93 5.72
CA ALA A 229 -24.74 -12.17 4.99
C ALA A 229 -24.49 -11.96 3.48
N PRO A 230 -24.11 -13.02 2.74
CA PRO A 230 -24.09 -12.94 1.28
C PRO A 230 -25.51 -12.75 0.74
N GLU A 231 -25.64 -11.92 -0.29
CA GLU A 231 -26.84 -11.85 -1.11
C GLU A 231 -27.06 -13.16 -1.89
N ALA A 232 -28.32 -13.42 -2.25
CA ALA A 232 -28.67 -14.59 -3.07
C ALA A 232 -28.06 -14.51 -4.48
N ALA A 233 -27.90 -13.29 -5.02
CA ALA A 233 -27.26 -13.03 -6.30
C ALA A 233 -26.70 -11.60 -6.37
N TYR A 234 -25.57 -11.44 -7.04
CA TYR A 234 -24.93 -10.15 -7.30
C TYR A 234 -25.02 -9.84 -8.79
N VAL A 235 -26.11 -9.18 -9.21
CA VAL A 235 -26.37 -8.95 -10.64
C VAL A 235 -25.40 -7.90 -11.19
N PRO A 236 -24.52 -8.24 -12.16
CA PRO A 236 -23.63 -7.27 -12.77
C PRO A 236 -24.43 -6.25 -13.58
N LYS A 237 -23.91 -5.02 -13.70
CA LYS A 237 -24.57 -3.93 -14.44
C LYS A 237 -24.87 -4.30 -15.90
N ASN A 238 -23.96 -5.03 -16.53
CA ASN A 238 -24.11 -5.55 -17.89
C ASN A 238 -24.21 -7.07 -17.84
N PRO A 239 -25.06 -7.70 -18.67
CA PRO A 239 -25.12 -9.15 -18.77
C PRO A 239 -23.75 -9.76 -19.10
N VAL A 240 -23.44 -10.89 -18.45
CA VAL A 240 -22.28 -11.72 -18.78
C VAL A 240 -22.69 -12.71 -19.85
N THR A 241 -22.14 -12.57 -21.06
CA THR A 241 -22.55 -13.35 -22.24
C THR A 241 -21.39 -14.03 -22.95
N ASP A 242 -20.15 -13.67 -22.63
CA ASP A 242 -18.93 -14.16 -23.26
C ASP A 242 -17.71 -13.96 -22.34
N ALA A 243 -16.54 -14.44 -22.78
CA ALA A 243 -15.30 -14.33 -22.03
C ALA A 243 -14.88 -12.88 -21.74
N LYS A 244 -15.22 -11.93 -22.63
CA LYS A 244 -14.87 -10.52 -22.46
C LYS A 244 -15.70 -9.87 -21.36
N SER A 245 -17.02 -10.03 -21.41
CA SER A 245 -17.95 -9.56 -20.38
C SER A 245 -17.74 -10.27 -19.04
N ALA A 246 -17.32 -11.54 -19.05
CA ALA A 246 -16.87 -12.27 -17.87
C ALA A 246 -15.61 -11.63 -17.25
N SER A 247 -14.60 -11.33 -18.07
CA SER A 247 -13.38 -10.66 -17.60
C SER A 247 -13.66 -9.25 -17.05
N GLN A 248 -14.61 -8.53 -17.64
CA GLN A 248 -15.05 -7.21 -17.16
C GLN A 248 -15.70 -7.27 -15.77
N VAL A 249 -16.56 -8.27 -15.51
CA VAL A 249 -17.19 -8.39 -14.19
C VAL A 249 -16.17 -8.80 -13.12
N VAL A 250 -15.19 -9.66 -13.43
CA VAL A 250 -14.08 -9.97 -12.50
C VAL A 250 -13.26 -8.73 -12.21
N ALA A 251 -12.88 -7.98 -13.26
CA ALA A 251 -12.16 -6.72 -13.11
C ALA A 251 -12.89 -5.71 -12.20
N THR A 252 -14.22 -5.63 -12.33
CA THR A 252 -15.05 -4.77 -11.48
C THR A 252 -15.03 -5.25 -10.03
N ALA A 253 -15.24 -6.55 -9.78
CA ALA A 253 -15.21 -7.12 -8.44
C ALA A 253 -13.86 -6.91 -7.74
N GLU A 254 -12.75 -7.02 -8.47
CA GLU A 254 -11.41 -6.77 -7.94
C GLU A 254 -11.18 -5.29 -7.61
N ALA A 255 -11.70 -4.38 -8.43
CA ALA A 255 -11.64 -2.94 -8.16
C ALA A 255 -12.50 -2.54 -6.93
N ASP A 256 -13.66 -3.16 -6.75
CA ASP A 256 -14.54 -2.96 -5.61
C ASP A 256 -13.88 -3.49 -4.32
N CYS A 257 -13.29 -4.70 -4.36
CA CYS A 257 -12.49 -5.25 -3.26
C CYS A 257 -11.31 -4.34 -2.91
N ALA A 258 -10.53 -3.91 -3.90
CA ALA A 258 -9.41 -2.99 -3.68
C ALA A 258 -9.87 -1.69 -2.99
N SER A 259 -10.98 -1.10 -3.44
CA SER A 259 -11.54 0.11 -2.85
C SER A 259 -12.03 -0.11 -1.41
N ALA A 260 -12.70 -1.23 -1.14
CA ALA A 260 -13.17 -1.57 0.20
C ALA A 260 -12.01 -1.80 1.19
N TRP A 261 -10.95 -2.49 0.77
CA TRP A 261 -9.76 -2.68 1.61
C TRP A 261 -8.97 -1.39 1.82
N LEU A 262 -8.91 -0.49 0.84
CA LEU A 262 -8.34 0.84 1.04
C LEU A 262 -9.16 1.65 2.07
N ALA A 263 -10.49 1.51 2.08
CA ALA A 263 -11.32 2.13 3.10
C ALA A 263 -10.99 1.62 4.51
N VAL A 264 -10.70 0.33 4.68
CA VAL A 264 -10.23 -0.23 5.97
C VAL A 264 -8.90 0.42 6.39
N VAL A 265 -7.93 0.57 5.49
CA VAL A 265 -6.66 1.26 5.78
C VAL A 265 -6.89 2.68 6.28
N ASN A 266 -7.84 3.40 5.68
CA ASN A 266 -8.18 4.78 6.02
C ASN A 266 -8.92 4.95 7.36
N HIS A 267 -9.52 3.88 7.89
CA HIS A 267 -10.43 3.94 9.04
C HIS A 267 -9.95 3.11 10.24
N THR A 268 -8.65 2.80 10.31
CA THR A 268 -8.08 2.13 11.49
C THR A 268 -6.69 2.65 11.81
N ASP A 269 -6.36 2.75 13.10
CA ASP A 269 -4.98 2.95 13.59
C ASP A 269 -4.33 1.65 14.08
N ASP A 270 -5.04 0.52 14.04
CA ASP A 270 -4.45 -0.77 14.37
C ASP A 270 -3.47 -1.20 13.27
N ALA A 271 -2.18 -1.27 13.61
CA ALA A 271 -1.13 -1.57 12.64
C ALA A 271 -1.26 -2.97 12.02
N GLY A 272 -1.76 -3.97 12.78
CA GLY A 272 -1.94 -5.33 12.30
C GLY A 272 -3.09 -5.44 11.30
N LEU A 273 -4.23 -4.84 11.61
CA LEU A 273 -5.39 -4.73 10.73
C LEU A 273 -5.04 -3.93 9.48
N ARG A 274 -4.32 -2.82 9.64
CA ARG A 274 -3.89 -1.98 8.51
C ARG A 274 -2.95 -2.73 7.57
N THR A 275 -2.01 -3.50 8.10
CA THR A 275 -1.11 -4.37 7.31
C THR A 275 -1.90 -5.44 6.55
N THR A 276 -2.88 -6.05 7.22
CA THR A 276 -3.76 -7.05 6.59
C THR A 276 -4.58 -6.44 5.44
N ALA A 277 -5.18 -5.27 5.67
CA ALA A 277 -5.94 -4.54 4.66
C ALA A 277 -5.07 -4.09 3.48
N LEU A 278 -3.85 -3.63 3.74
CA LEU A 278 -2.86 -3.33 2.72
C LEU A 278 -2.57 -4.55 1.83
N HIS A 279 -2.29 -5.71 2.42
CA HIS A 279 -2.02 -6.91 1.64
C HIS A 279 -3.20 -7.31 0.75
N ALA A 280 -4.42 -7.23 1.27
CA ALA A 280 -5.63 -7.52 0.51
C ALA A 280 -5.86 -6.52 -0.64
N LEU A 281 -5.66 -5.22 -0.38
CA LEU A 281 -5.71 -4.16 -1.39
C LEU A 281 -4.69 -4.42 -2.53
N VAL A 282 -3.44 -4.73 -2.18
CA VAL A 282 -2.38 -5.02 -3.16
C VAL A 282 -2.71 -6.28 -3.97
N ALA A 283 -3.19 -7.33 -3.30
CA ALA A 283 -3.57 -8.57 -3.97
C ALA A 283 -4.70 -8.36 -4.99
N ALA A 284 -5.76 -7.65 -4.61
CA ALA A 284 -6.90 -7.36 -5.49
C ALA A 284 -6.48 -6.47 -6.69
N SER A 285 -5.72 -5.42 -6.43
CA SER A 285 -5.25 -4.50 -7.49
C SER A 285 -4.37 -5.20 -8.53
N ARG A 286 -3.48 -6.10 -8.08
CA ARG A 286 -2.66 -6.94 -8.97
C ARG A 286 -3.51 -7.93 -9.76
N ARG A 287 -4.45 -8.62 -9.10
CA ARG A 287 -5.26 -9.67 -9.72
C ARG A 287 -6.23 -9.11 -10.75
N GLY A 288 -6.84 -7.96 -10.48
CA GLY A 288 -7.73 -7.28 -11.42
C GLY A 288 -7.06 -6.84 -12.71
N THR A 289 -5.76 -6.53 -12.69
CA THR A 289 -5.08 -5.93 -13.85
C THR A 289 -5.07 -6.84 -15.10
N PRO A 290 -4.69 -8.13 -15.03
CA PRO A 290 -4.83 -9.04 -16.17
C PRO A 290 -6.28 -9.21 -16.67
N TRP A 291 -7.28 -9.26 -15.78
CA TRP A 291 -8.69 -9.34 -16.19
C TRP A 291 -9.12 -8.11 -16.98
N ARG A 292 -8.61 -6.94 -16.60
CA ARG A 292 -8.84 -5.70 -17.33
C ARG A 292 -8.17 -5.69 -18.70
N ALA A 293 -6.98 -6.28 -18.81
CA ALA A 293 -6.30 -6.46 -20.09
C ALA A 293 -7.14 -7.35 -21.03
N GLU A 294 -7.62 -8.49 -20.52
CA GLU A 294 -8.49 -9.42 -21.26
C GLU A 294 -9.82 -8.77 -21.66
N ALA A 295 -10.39 -7.96 -20.78
CA ALA A 295 -11.59 -7.16 -21.04
C ALA A 295 -11.39 -6.03 -22.07
N GLY A 296 -10.13 -5.72 -22.45
CA GLY A 296 -9.78 -4.60 -23.32
C GLY A 296 -9.97 -3.22 -22.68
N GLU A 297 -9.90 -3.12 -21.35
CA GLU A 297 -10.09 -1.86 -20.63
C GLU A 297 -8.81 -1.02 -20.55
N LYS A 298 -8.96 0.31 -20.64
CA LYS A 298 -7.87 1.30 -20.52
C LYS A 298 -8.19 2.39 -19.50
N PRO A 299 -7.21 2.88 -18.72
CA PRO A 299 -5.84 2.32 -18.56
C PRO A 299 -5.94 0.91 -17.97
N THR A 300 -5.04 -0.03 -18.31
CA THR A 300 -5.07 -1.46 -17.91
C THR A 300 -4.80 -1.67 -16.41
N ALA A 301 -3.89 -0.89 -15.81
CA ALA A 301 -3.76 -0.79 -14.36
C ALA A 301 -4.55 0.41 -13.84
N LEU A 302 -5.29 0.23 -12.74
CA LEU A 302 -5.85 1.35 -12.00
C LEU A 302 -4.71 2.08 -11.28
N ALA A 303 -4.61 3.39 -11.52
CA ALA A 303 -3.51 4.18 -11.00
C ALA A 303 -3.54 4.36 -9.47
N MET A 304 -4.68 4.13 -8.80
CA MET A 304 -4.84 4.22 -7.34
C MET A 304 -4.09 5.41 -6.68
N PRO A 305 -4.31 6.68 -7.10
CA PRO A 305 -3.53 7.80 -6.58
C PRO A 305 -3.90 8.24 -5.15
N GLY A 306 -4.65 7.42 -4.39
CA GLY A 306 -4.99 7.68 -2.99
C GLY A 306 -5.97 8.84 -2.77
N GLN A 307 -6.91 9.08 -3.70
CA GLN A 307 -7.94 10.09 -3.48
C GLN A 307 -8.83 9.69 -2.29
N ALA A 308 -9.07 10.65 -1.40
CA ALA A 308 -10.06 10.51 -0.34
C ALA A 308 -11.45 10.32 -0.97
N GLY A 309 -12.13 9.24 -0.60
CA GLY A 309 -13.59 9.22 -0.63
C GLY A 309 -14.16 10.15 0.44
#